data_AF-A0A1M6IQD7-F1
#
_entry.id   AF-A0A1M6IQD7-F1
#
_cell.length_a   1.000
_cell.length_b   1.000
_cell.length_c   1.000
_cell.angle_alpha   90.00
_cell.angle_beta   90.00
_cell.angle_gamma   90.00
#
_symmetry.space_group_name_H-M   'P 1'
#
loop_
_entity.id
_entity.type
_entity.pdbx_description
1 polymer ?
#
loop_
_entity_poly.entity_id
_entity_poly.type
_entity_poly.pdbx_seq_one_letter_code
_entity_poly.pdbx_strand_id
1 'polypeptide(L)' 'MKTEITELKICPRCGKAYHGVPALSRADSATLICPDCGTREALESIGVKPSEQEEILETVHRSMRG' A
#
# COMPACT_ATOMS: atom_id res chain seq x y z
N MET A 1 15.17 -1.63 25.23
CA MET A 1 15.16 -2.22 23.87
C MET A 1 13.71 -2.54 23.54
N LYS A 2 13.03 -1.69 22.75
CA LYS A 2 11.69 -2.03 22.27
C LYS A 2 11.91 -2.98 21.10
N THR A 3 11.55 -4.24 21.28
CA THR A 3 11.42 -5.20 20.21
C THR A 3 10.24 -4.72 19.37
N GLU A 4 10.52 -3.92 18.34
CA GLU A 4 9.57 -3.66 17.26
C GLU A 4 9.39 -4.98 16.53
N ILE A 5 8.45 -5.78 17.04
CA ILE A 5 7.86 -6.86 16.27
C ILE A 5 7.24 -6.14 15.07
N THR A 6 7.93 -6.12 13.92
CA THR A 6 7.29 -5.83 12.64
C THR A 6 6.26 -6.93 12.43
N GLU A 7 5.07 -6.76 13.03
CA GLU A 7 3.96 -7.67 12.88
C GLU A 7 3.63 -7.72 11.39
N LEU A 8 3.93 -8.87 10.80
CA LEU A 8 3.56 -9.20 9.44
C LEU A 8 2.04 -9.17 9.36
N LYS A 9 1.50 -8.12 8.74
CA LYS A 9 0.06 -7.98 8.53
C LYS A 9 -0.28 -8.48 7.13
N ILE A 10 -1.41 -9.17 7.01
CA ILE A 10 -1.94 -9.58 5.71
C ILE A 10 -2.92 -8.52 5.23
N CYS A 11 -2.71 -8.02 4.02
CA CYS A 11 -3.63 -7.07 3.41
C CYS A 11 -4.94 -7.77 3.06
N PRO A 12 -6.11 -7.31 3.56
CA PRO A 12 -7.40 -7.90 3.20
C PRO A 12 -7.76 -7.68 1.73
N ARG A 13 -7.13 -6.71 1.05
CA ARG A 13 -7.43 -6.35 -0.35
C ARG A 13 -6.66 -7.17 -1.38
N CYS A 14 -5.40 -7.48 -1.12
CA CYS A 14 -4.54 -8.20 -2.08
C CYS A 14 -3.96 -9.51 -1.54
N GLY A 15 -4.22 -9.85 -0.28
CA GLY A 15 -3.71 -11.07 0.36
C GLY A 15 -2.21 -11.08 0.63
N LYS A 16 -1.48 -10.02 0.29
CA LYS A 16 -0.04 -9.94 0.49
C LYS A 16 0.29 -9.58 1.94
N ALA A 17 1.29 -10.26 2.46
CA ALA A 17 2.00 -9.86 3.67
C ALA A 17 2.69 -8.50 3.45
N TYR A 18 2.52 -7.57 4.38
CA TYR A 18 3.20 -6.28 4.39
C TYR A 18 3.74 -5.97 5.79
N HIS A 19 4.79 -5.17 5.82
CA HIS A 19 5.40 -4.65 7.04
C HIS A 19 5.20 -3.14 7.08
N GLY A 20 5.05 -2.58 8.28
CA GLY A 20 4.93 -1.13 8.48
C GLY A 20 3.50 -0.65 8.73
N VAL A 21 3.29 0.65 8.50
CA VAL A 21 2.03 1.34 8.81
C VAL A 21 0.97 1.01 7.74
N PRO A 22 -0.22 0.49 8.12
CA PRO A 22 -1.31 0.27 7.18
C PRO A 22 -1.83 1.59 6.60
N ALA A 23 -2.29 1.56 5.35
CA ALA A 23 -3.06 2.64 4.76
C ALA A 23 -4.56 2.45 5.05
N LEU A 24 -5.30 3.54 5.17
CA LEU A 24 -6.76 3.50 5.26
C LEU A 24 -7.34 3.46 3.84
N SER A 25 -8.20 2.48 3.56
CA SER A 25 -8.86 2.34 2.26
C SER A 25 -9.73 3.56 1.96
N ARG A 26 -9.70 4.04 0.71
CA ARG A 26 -10.50 5.18 0.25
C ARG A 26 -11.87 4.73 -0.27
N ALA A 27 -12.03 3.46 -0.60
CA ALA A 27 -13.30 2.86 -1.01
C ALA A 27 -14.33 2.84 0.13
N ASP A 28 -13.89 2.51 1.34
CA ASP A 28 -14.78 2.31 2.50
C ASP A 28 -14.37 3.10 3.75
N SER A 29 -13.24 3.82 3.74
CA SER A 29 -12.76 4.68 4.84
C SER A 29 -12.61 4.01 6.21
N ALA A 30 -12.62 2.67 6.24
CA ALA A 30 -12.56 1.88 7.46
C ALA A 30 -11.52 0.76 7.38
N THR A 31 -11.33 0.16 6.20
CA THR A 31 -10.43 -0.99 6.05
C THR A 31 -8.98 -0.56 6.07
N LEU A 32 -8.18 -1.20 6.93
CA LEU A 32 -6.73 -1.07 6.95
C LEU A 32 -6.10 -2.03 5.93
N ILE A 33 -5.40 -1.46 4.94
CA ILE A 33 -4.81 -2.17 3.81
C ILE A 33 -3.29 -1.93 3.74
N CYS A 34 -2.60 -2.67 2.88
CA CYS A 34 -1.18 -2.42 2.63
C CYS A 34 -0.97 -1.06 1.94
N PRO A 35 0.20 -0.43 2.14
CA PRO A 35 0.55 0.84 1.50
C PRO A 35 0.39 0.79 -0.03
N ASP A 36 0.76 -0.30 -0.70
CA ASP A 36 0.57 -0.44 -2.16
C ASP A 36 -0.88 -0.32 -2.60
N CYS A 37 -1.81 -0.96 -1.86
CA CYS A 37 -3.23 -0.89 -2.20
C CYS A 37 -3.78 0.50 -1.91
N GLY A 38 -3.32 1.16 -0.85
CA GLY A 38 -3.66 2.55 -0.57
C GLY A 38 -3.20 3.50 -1.69
N THR A 39 -1.97 3.32 -2.18
CA THR A 39 -1.46 4.10 -3.32
C THR A 39 -2.29 3.84 -4.58
N ARG A 40 -2.67 2.59 -4.89
CA ARG A 40 -3.57 2.29 -6.00
C ARG A 40 -4.90 3.02 -5.89
N GLU A 41 -5.53 3.00 -4.72
CA GLU A 41 -6.80 3.70 -4.50
C GLU A 41 -6.66 5.23 -4.58
N ALA A 42 -5.53 5.78 -4.11
CA ALA A 42 -5.26 7.21 -4.24
C ALA A 42 -5.10 7.62 -5.72
N LEU A 43 -4.35 6.83 -6.49
CA LEU A 43 -4.14 7.03 -7.92
C LEU A 43 -5.43 6.83 -8.73
N GLU A 44 -6.22 5.80 -8.41
CA GLU A 44 -7.52 5.56 -9.05
C GLU A 44 -8.48 6.74 -8.81
N SER A 45 -8.49 7.29 -7.59
CA SER A 45 -9.34 8.44 -7.24
C SER A 45 -9.01 9.72 -8.01
N ILE A 46 -7.80 9.85 -8.56
CA ILE A 46 -7.42 10.98 -9.43
C ILE A 46 -7.51 10.64 -10.92
N GLY A 47 -8.02 9.44 -11.27
CA GLY A 47 -8.23 9.00 -12.65
C GLY A 47 -7.02 8.37 -13.33
N VAL A 48 -5.99 7.96 -12.58
CA VAL A 48 -4.82 7.27 -13.12
C VAL A 48 -5.19 5.83 -13.46
N LYS A 49 -4.87 5.42 -14.70
CA LYS A 49 -5.16 4.07 -15.20
C LYS A 49 -4.34 3.00 -14.48
N PRO A 50 -4.85 1.78 -14.31
CA PRO A 50 -4.17 0.72 -13.55
C PRO A 50 -2.74 0.45 -14.01
N SER A 51 -2.47 0.46 -15.33
CA SER A 51 -1.11 0.26 -15.86
C SER A 51 -0.13 1.33 -15.37
N GLU A 52 -0.55 2.60 -15.37
CA GLU A 52 0.28 3.71 -14.89
C GLU A 52 0.44 3.66 -13.35
N GLN A 53 -0.55 3.13 -12.63
CA GLN A 53 -0.41 2.89 -11.19
C GLN A 53 0.72 1.91 -10.88
N GLU A 54 0.88 0.86 -11.69
CA GLU A 54 1.94 -0.13 -11.51
C GLU A 54 3.33 0.49 -11.77
N GLU A 55 3.47 1.32 -12.79
CA GLU A 55 4.72 2.06 -13.07
C GLU A 55 5.10 3.03 -11.94
N ILE A 56 4.11 3.75 -11.40
CA ILE A 56 4.31 4.65 -10.26
C ILE A 56 4.74 3.86 -9.02
N LEU A 57 4.06 2.74 -8.72
CA LEU A 57 4.41 1.87 -7.59
C LEU A 57 5.82 1.30 -7.72
N GLU A 58 6.20 0.85 -8.91
CA GLU A 58 7.56 0.36 -9.17
C GLU A 58 8.59 1.46 -8.93
N THR A 59 8.33 2.67 -9.43
CA THR A 59 9.21 3.83 -9.25
C THR A 59 9.37 4.17 -7.77
N VAL A 60 8.27 4.20 -7.00
CA VAL A 60 8.30 4.46 -5.55
C VAL A 60 9.10 3.39 -4.81
N HIS A 61 8.90 2.11 -5.12
CA HIS A 61 9.70 1.02 -4.53
C HIS A 61 11.18 1.13 -4.87
N ARG A 62 11.52 1.51 -6.10
CA ARG A 62 12.90 1.73 -6.52
C ARG A 62 13.53 2.85 -5.72
N SER A 63 12.83 3.97 -5.54
CA SER A 63 13.31 5.11 -4.76
C SER A 63 13.46 4.82 -3.27
N MET A 64 12.58 4.00 -2.67
CA MET A 64 12.68 3.62 -1.26
C MET A 64 13.75 2.55 -0.96
N ARG A 65 14.28 1.87 -2.00
CA ARG A 65 15.36 0.90 -1.87
C ARG A 65 16.76 1.51 -2.00
N GLY A 66 16.85 2.78 -2.41
CA GLY A 66 18.11 3.55 -2.49
C GLY A 66 18.39 4.31 -1.20
#